data_AF-A0A2V9I7Q9-F1
#
_entry.id   AF-A0A2V9I7Q9-F1
#
_cell.length_a   1.000
_cell.length_b   1.000
_cell.length_c   1.000
_cell.angle_alpha   90.00
_cell.angle_beta   90.00
_cell.angle_gamma   90.00
#
_symmetry.space_group_name_H-M   'P 1'
#
loop_
_entity.id
_entity.type
_entity.pdbx_description
1 polymer ?
#
loop_
_entity_poly.entity_id
_entity_poly.type
_entity_poly.pdbx_seq_one_letter_code
_entity_poly.pdbx_strand_id
1 'polypeptide(L)'
;GADEILAGYNIYRRMLALESIYSRLRPLVSSVAPWLAARAPGESVRHYLRLAGLPLQSRYRGITRGFRPELKKQLLQRNGAGKGEEKFDGVFAGYFDAVPHASPLEQMLYVDIKTWLPDDLLLKADKMTMANAQELRVPFLDHKLVEFAARLPQHLKVSGLSSKIVLKRLAERYIPQETIYRRKVGFTVPLTRWFAGGLRLPRLSRPLDPRARRRRTRSGQNQQAPGNLDPADIRVLAQGVHNCQGQSGRGAEGRRSGGAEGWTGSRRSQQFLENDK
;
A
#
# COMPACT_ATOMS: atom_id res chain seq x y z
N GLY A 1 -2.17 4.77 2.87
CA GLY A 1 -2.15 6.13 3.42
C GLY A 1 -2.58 6.16 4.88
N ALA A 2 -3.88 6.38 5.14
CA ALA A 2 -4.39 6.56 6.51
C ALA A 2 -4.37 5.30 7.38
N ASP A 3 -4.49 4.11 6.78
CA ASP A 3 -4.58 2.85 7.53
C ASP A 3 -3.23 2.46 8.15
N GLU A 4 -2.12 2.82 7.52
CA GLU A 4 -0.75 2.48 7.90
C GLU A 4 -0.21 3.47 8.94
N ILE A 5 -0.69 4.71 8.95
CA ILE A 5 -0.29 5.72 9.95
C ILE A 5 -1.18 5.70 11.20
N LEU A 6 -2.45 5.30 11.07
CA LEU A 6 -3.45 5.30 12.16
C LEU A 6 -4.02 3.91 12.48
N ALA A 7 -3.33 2.85 12.07
CA ALA A 7 -3.62 1.46 12.40
C ALA A 7 -5.06 1.01 12.05
N GLY A 8 -5.48 1.27 10.81
CA GLY A 8 -6.84 1.02 10.35
C GLY A 8 -7.17 -0.39 9.89
N TYR A 9 -6.15 -1.24 9.66
CA TYR A 9 -6.36 -2.61 9.27
C TYR A 9 -6.73 -3.50 10.46
N ASN A 10 -7.69 -4.42 10.24
CA ASN A 10 -8.08 -5.41 11.25
C ASN A 10 -6.93 -6.33 11.67
N ILE A 11 -5.90 -6.45 10.83
CA ILE A 11 -4.74 -7.29 11.12
C ILE A 11 -3.97 -6.81 12.35
N TYR A 12 -3.79 -5.50 12.53
CA TYR A 12 -3.08 -4.94 13.68
C TYR A 12 -3.72 -5.39 14.98
N ARG A 13 -5.05 -5.27 15.07
CA ARG A 13 -5.82 -5.71 16.23
C ARG A 13 -5.67 -7.20 16.51
N ARG A 14 -5.73 -8.04 15.46
CA ARG A 14 -5.54 -9.49 15.60
C ARG A 14 -4.14 -9.82 16.10
N MET A 15 -3.12 -9.14 15.56
CA MET A 15 -1.73 -9.37 15.95
C MET A 15 -1.45 -8.89 17.37
N LEU A 16 -2.06 -7.78 17.81
CA LEU A 16 -1.98 -7.33 19.20
C LEU A 16 -2.66 -8.29 20.16
N ALA A 17 -3.83 -8.84 19.80
CA ALA A 17 -4.51 -9.86 20.59
C ALA A 17 -3.66 -11.13 20.72
N LEU A 18 -3.07 -11.60 19.62
CA LEU A 18 -2.14 -12.74 19.63
C LEU A 18 -0.87 -12.43 20.43
N GLU A 19 -0.33 -11.21 20.34
CA GLU A 19 0.85 -10.81 21.10
C GLU A 19 0.58 -10.78 22.61
N SER A 20 -0.60 -10.31 23.02
CA SER A 20 -0.98 -10.33 24.44
C SER A 20 -1.08 -11.75 25.01
N ILE A 21 -1.44 -12.74 24.19
CA ILE A 21 -1.49 -14.15 24.60
C ILE A 21 -0.08 -14.75 24.59
N TYR A 22 0.66 -14.51 23.50
CA TYR A 22 2.02 -15.02 23.30
C TYR A 22 2.99 -14.54 24.39
N SER A 23 2.96 -13.25 24.72
CA SER A 23 3.83 -12.67 25.76
C SER A 23 3.58 -13.24 27.16
N ARG A 24 2.35 -13.68 27.47
CA ARG A 24 1.98 -14.25 28.78
C ARG A 24 2.21 -15.75 28.88
N LEU A 25 2.00 -16.49 27.79
CA LEU A 25 1.97 -17.96 27.77
C LEU A 25 2.96 -18.55 26.77
N ARG A 26 4.07 -17.85 26.49
CA ARG A 26 5.04 -18.18 25.43
C ARG A 26 5.38 -19.68 25.33
N PRO A 27 5.91 -20.36 26.37
CA PRO A 27 6.37 -21.74 26.23
C PRO A 27 5.22 -22.72 25.94
N LEU A 28 4.03 -22.45 26.48
CA LEU A 28 2.84 -23.26 26.25
C LEU A 28 2.32 -23.06 24.83
N VAL A 29 2.14 -21.80 24.41
CA VAL A 29 1.57 -21.46 23.10
C VAL A 29 2.51 -21.90 21.97
N SER A 30 3.82 -21.71 22.11
CA SER A 30 4.78 -22.16 21.08
C SER A 30 4.76 -23.68 20.88
N SER A 31 4.51 -24.44 21.94
CA SER A 31 4.54 -25.92 21.91
C SER A 31 3.21 -26.51 21.45
N VAL A 32 2.08 -25.94 21.90
CA VAL A 32 0.74 -26.47 21.65
C VAL A 32 0.15 -25.97 20.33
N ALA A 33 0.47 -24.74 19.90
CA ALA A 33 -0.14 -24.15 18.70
C ALA A 33 0.11 -24.94 17.40
N PRO A 34 1.31 -25.51 17.13
CA PRO A 34 1.51 -26.36 15.96
C PRO A 34 0.65 -27.63 15.98
N TRP A 35 0.51 -28.26 17.15
CA TRP A 35 -0.31 -29.46 17.34
C TRP A 35 -1.79 -29.16 17.13
N LEU A 36 -2.30 -28.07 17.71
CA LEU A 36 -3.68 -27.61 17.49
C LEU A 36 -3.93 -27.27 16.03
N ALA A 37 -2.98 -26.60 15.36
CA ALA A 37 -3.11 -26.26 13.96
C ALA A 37 -3.22 -27.51 13.05
N ALA A 38 -2.51 -28.59 13.39
CA ALA A 38 -2.59 -29.85 12.65
C ALA A 38 -3.99 -30.49 12.75
N ARG A 39 -4.67 -30.32 13.89
CA ARG A 39 -6.01 -30.88 14.15
C ARG A 39 -7.16 -29.92 13.84
N ALA A 40 -6.88 -28.64 13.61
CA ALA A 40 -7.93 -27.65 13.40
C ALA A 40 -8.66 -27.84 12.05
N PRO A 41 -10.00 -27.68 12.04
CA PRO A 41 -10.79 -27.63 10.82
C PRO A 41 -10.60 -26.29 10.13
N GLY A 42 -10.51 -26.31 8.80
CA GLY A 42 -10.44 -25.10 7.99
C GLY A 42 -9.04 -24.48 7.88
N GLU A 43 -8.74 -24.02 6.67
CA GLU A 43 -7.42 -23.51 6.32
C GLU A 43 -7.07 -22.20 7.04
N SER A 44 -8.05 -21.31 7.19
CA SER A 44 -7.89 -20.03 7.87
C SER A 44 -7.55 -20.20 9.35
N VAL A 45 -8.25 -21.11 10.05
CA VAL A 45 -8.02 -21.35 11.49
C VAL A 45 -6.63 -21.95 11.70
N ARG A 46 -6.27 -22.97 10.90
CA ARG A 46 -4.94 -23.57 10.89
C ARG A 46 -3.84 -22.53 10.67
N HIS A 47 -4.05 -21.59 9.74
CA HIS A 47 -3.10 -20.52 9.48
C HIS A 47 -2.86 -19.64 10.72
N TYR A 48 -3.93 -19.12 11.35
CA TYR A 48 -3.78 -18.26 12.54
C TYR A 48 -3.23 -19.00 13.76
N LEU A 49 -3.55 -20.29 13.93
CA LEU A 49 -2.98 -21.10 15.01
C LEU A 49 -1.46 -21.29 14.83
N ARG A 50 -0.98 -21.59 13.61
CA ARG A 50 0.47 -21.67 13.35
C ARG A 50 1.17 -20.36 13.66
N LEU A 51 0.54 -19.25 13.31
CA LEU A 51 1.06 -17.92 13.57
C LEU A 51 1.11 -17.61 15.08
N ALA A 52 0.12 -18.03 15.86
CA ALA A 52 0.06 -17.75 17.30
C ALA A 52 1.28 -18.25 18.09
N GLY A 53 1.94 -19.32 17.64
CA GLY A 53 3.14 -19.87 18.27
C GLY A 53 4.45 -19.14 17.93
N LEU A 54 4.42 -18.15 17.03
CA LEU A 54 5.61 -17.47 16.52
C LEU A 54 5.81 -16.08 17.18
N PRO A 55 7.08 -15.62 17.30
CA PRO A 55 7.37 -14.26 17.74
C PRO A 55 6.82 -13.23 16.74
N LEU A 56 6.54 -12.01 17.20
CA LEU A 56 5.86 -10.96 16.42
C LEU A 56 6.44 -10.77 15.02
N GLN A 57 7.76 -10.64 14.89
CA GLN A 57 8.45 -10.42 13.61
C GLN A 57 8.16 -11.55 12.60
N SER A 58 8.39 -12.81 12.98
CA SER A 58 8.11 -13.98 12.14
C SER A 58 6.62 -14.16 11.88
N ARG A 59 5.78 -13.86 12.88
CA ARG A 59 4.33 -13.95 12.80
C ARG A 59 3.76 -12.95 11.80
N TYR A 60 4.19 -11.69 11.88
CA TYR A 60 3.75 -10.62 11.00
C TYR A 60 4.22 -10.85 9.57
N ARG A 61 5.48 -11.31 9.40
CA ARG A 61 6.00 -11.73 8.10
C ARG A 61 5.13 -12.75 7.39
N GLY A 62 4.56 -13.69 8.15
CA GLY A 62 3.69 -14.75 7.65
C GLY A 62 2.35 -14.27 7.08
N ILE A 63 1.88 -13.09 7.46
CA ILE A 63 0.63 -12.51 6.94
C ILE A 63 0.77 -12.04 5.50
N THR A 64 1.92 -11.45 5.17
CA THR A 64 2.19 -10.89 3.84
C THR A 64 2.68 -11.96 2.84
N ARG A 65 2.76 -13.23 3.25
CA ARG A 65 3.15 -14.34 2.35
C ARG A 65 1.97 -14.78 1.49
N GLY A 66 2.02 -14.45 0.21
CA GLY A 66 0.99 -14.87 -0.77
C GLY A 66 0.98 -16.37 -1.08
N PHE A 67 2.13 -17.05 -0.95
CA PHE A 67 2.24 -18.50 -1.13
C PHE A 67 2.88 -19.13 0.10
N ARG A 68 2.45 -20.36 0.41
CA ARG A 68 3.12 -21.19 1.41
C ARG A 68 4.53 -21.56 0.96
N PRO A 69 5.51 -21.66 1.87
CA PRO A 69 6.86 -22.09 1.53
C PRO A 69 6.87 -23.44 0.80
N GLU A 70 6.03 -24.38 1.20
CA GLU A 70 5.97 -25.73 0.59
C GLU A 70 5.43 -25.66 -0.84
N LEU A 71 4.33 -24.94 -1.04
CA LEU A 71 3.73 -24.75 -2.37
C LEU A 71 4.67 -23.95 -3.28
N LYS A 72 5.31 -22.91 -2.75
CA LYS A 72 6.29 -22.12 -3.48
C LYS A 72 7.51 -22.96 -3.87
N LYS A 73 8.00 -23.81 -2.97
CA LYS A 73 9.08 -24.77 -3.26
C LYS A 73 8.66 -25.71 -4.38
N GLN A 74 7.44 -26.27 -4.33
CA GLN A 74 6.87 -27.12 -5.39
C GLN A 74 6.74 -26.41 -6.74
N LEU A 75 6.28 -25.16 -6.76
CA LEU A 75 6.12 -24.37 -7.98
C LEU A 75 7.46 -23.89 -8.57
N LEU A 76 8.44 -23.62 -7.71
CA LEU A 76 9.74 -23.06 -8.11
C LEU A 76 10.87 -24.09 -8.19
N GLN A 77 10.59 -25.40 -8.12
CA GLN A 77 11.55 -26.53 -8.13
C GLN A 77 12.59 -26.51 -9.28
N ARG A 78 12.48 -25.56 -10.22
CA ARG A 78 13.28 -25.54 -11.44
C ARG A 78 14.21 -24.34 -11.62
N ASN A 79 14.27 -23.34 -10.73
CA ASN A 79 15.22 -22.21 -10.82
C ASN A 79 15.30 -21.39 -9.50
N GLY A 80 16.34 -21.59 -8.67
CA GLY A 80 16.89 -20.56 -7.76
C GLY A 80 15.98 -19.95 -6.67
N ALA A 81 14.89 -20.62 -6.29
CA ALA A 81 13.82 -20.09 -5.43
C ALA A 81 14.25 -19.51 -4.07
N GLY A 82 15.32 -20.04 -3.46
CA GLY A 82 15.71 -19.73 -2.07
C GLY A 82 16.35 -18.36 -1.88
N LYS A 83 17.24 -17.94 -2.79
CA LYS A 83 18.09 -16.75 -2.59
C LYS A 83 17.30 -15.44 -2.49
N GLY A 84 16.20 -15.32 -3.22
CA GLY A 84 15.36 -14.11 -3.18
C GLY A 84 14.52 -14.00 -1.90
N GLU A 85 14.17 -15.13 -1.29
CA GLU A 85 13.33 -15.17 -0.09
C GLU A 85 14.13 -14.88 1.17
N GLU A 86 15.32 -15.46 1.30
CA GLU A 86 16.26 -15.14 2.38
C GLU A 86 16.60 -13.65 2.39
N LYS A 87 16.82 -13.05 1.21
CA LYS A 87 17.06 -11.62 1.09
C LYS A 87 15.86 -10.78 1.57
N PHE A 88 14.64 -11.14 1.17
CA PHE A 88 13.45 -10.40 1.58
C PHE A 88 13.17 -10.58 3.07
N ASP A 89 13.32 -11.79 3.60
CA ASP A 89 13.16 -12.07 5.03
C ASP A 89 14.20 -11.29 5.85
N GLY A 90 15.43 -11.17 5.37
CA GLY A 90 16.46 -10.32 5.98
C GLY A 90 16.12 -8.83 5.95
N VAL A 91 15.62 -8.30 4.83
CA VAL A 91 15.17 -6.89 4.74
C VAL A 91 13.99 -6.63 5.68
N PHE A 92 13.01 -7.53 5.70
CA PHE A 92 11.85 -7.44 6.57
C PHE A 92 12.26 -7.50 8.05
N ALA A 93 13.19 -8.40 8.38
CA ALA A 93 13.74 -8.51 9.71
C ALA A 93 14.47 -7.22 10.13
N GLY A 94 15.30 -6.66 9.24
CA GLY A 94 16.04 -5.43 9.50
C GLY A 94 15.14 -4.22 9.82
N TYR A 95 13.92 -4.15 9.28
CA TYR A 95 12.98 -3.10 9.67
C TYR A 95 12.39 -3.28 11.07
N PHE A 96 12.20 -4.51 11.54
CA PHE A 96 11.85 -4.78 12.93
C PHE A 96 13.02 -4.46 13.87
N ASP A 97 14.24 -4.86 13.48
CA ASP A 97 15.46 -4.66 14.26
C ASP A 97 15.85 -3.18 14.37
N ALA A 98 15.36 -2.32 13.47
CA ALA A 98 15.53 -0.87 13.53
C ALA A 98 14.67 -0.18 14.61
N VAL A 99 13.63 -0.85 15.12
CA VAL A 99 12.70 -0.30 16.14
C VAL A 99 12.44 -1.29 17.28
N PRO A 100 13.49 -1.86 17.92
CA PRO A 100 13.33 -2.97 18.85
C PRO A 100 12.60 -2.57 20.15
N HIS A 101 12.68 -1.29 20.52
CA HIS A 101 12.08 -0.73 21.73
C HIS A 101 10.66 -0.20 21.51
N ALA A 102 10.19 -0.12 20.26
CA ALA A 102 8.86 0.37 19.95
C ALA A 102 7.79 -0.65 20.37
N SER A 103 6.56 -0.18 20.59
CA SER A 103 5.46 -1.08 20.92
C SER A 103 5.20 -2.08 19.78
N PRO A 104 4.60 -3.26 20.05
CA PRO A 104 4.23 -4.20 18.99
C PRO A 104 3.42 -3.58 17.85
N LEU A 105 2.54 -2.61 18.16
CA LEU A 105 1.79 -1.90 17.13
C LEU A 105 2.72 -1.04 16.27
N GLU A 106 3.57 -0.25 16.90
CA GLU A 106 4.48 0.68 16.23
C GLU A 106 5.48 -0.06 15.33
N GLN A 107 5.99 -1.22 15.77
CA GLN A 107 6.83 -2.08 14.95
C GLN A 107 6.10 -2.51 13.66
N MET A 108 4.85 -2.98 13.79
CA MET A 108 4.04 -3.37 12.62
C MET A 108 3.76 -2.20 11.68
N LEU A 109 3.38 -1.02 12.22
CA LEU A 109 3.11 0.18 11.42
C LEU A 109 4.38 0.66 10.70
N TYR A 110 5.52 0.66 11.39
CA TYR A 110 6.81 1.05 10.82
C TYR A 110 7.18 0.16 9.63
N VAL A 111 7.06 -1.17 9.80
CA VAL A 111 7.36 -2.13 8.74
C VAL A 111 6.41 -1.96 7.55
N ASP A 112 5.12 -1.74 7.78
CA ASP A 112 4.17 -1.50 6.69
C ASP A 112 4.45 -0.19 5.94
N ILE A 113 4.82 0.88 6.64
CA ILE A 113 5.23 2.14 6.02
C ILE A 113 6.48 1.96 5.15
N LYS A 114 7.40 1.06 5.55
CA LYS A 114 8.66 0.81 4.84
C LYS A 114 8.59 -0.24 3.73
N THR A 115 7.55 -1.07 3.71
CA THR A 115 7.42 -2.18 2.76
C THR A 115 6.08 -2.15 2.04
N TRP A 116 5.00 -2.48 2.75
CA TRP A 116 3.67 -2.63 2.19
C TRP A 116 3.15 -1.37 1.47
N LEU A 117 3.35 -0.20 2.08
CA LEU A 117 2.86 1.07 1.56
C LEU A 117 3.54 1.46 0.23
N PRO A 118 4.88 1.58 0.15
CA PRO A 118 5.55 1.95 -1.09
C PRO A 118 5.53 0.85 -2.15
N ASP A 119 5.74 -0.42 -1.75
CA ASP A 119 5.99 -1.50 -2.71
C ASP A 119 4.72 -2.19 -3.22
N ASP A 120 3.58 -2.02 -2.52
CA ASP A 120 2.30 -2.61 -2.94
C ASP A 120 1.24 -1.56 -3.25
N LEU A 121 0.92 -0.70 -2.28
CA LEU A 121 -0.24 0.18 -2.41
C LEU A 121 0.02 1.39 -3.31
N LEU A 122 1.07 2.16 -3.02
CA LEU A 122 1.40 3.37 -3.78
C LEU A 122 1.86 3.02 -5.18
N LEU A 123 2.68 1.97 -5.33
CA LEU A 123 3.12 1.49 -6.64
C LEU A 123 1.95 1.19 -7.59
N LYS A 124 0.92 0.50 -7.10
CA LYS A 124 -0.26 0.18 -7.92
C LYS A 124 -1.07 1.42 -8.24
N ALA A 125 -1.31 2.27 -7.25
CA ALA A 125 -2.14 3.46 -7.43
C ALA A 125 -1.48 4.44 -8.41
N ASP A 126 -0.18 4.69 -8.28
CA ASP A 126 0.61 5.52 -9.19
C ASP A 126 0.60 4.98 -10.63
N LYS A 127 0.96 3.71 -10.83
CA LYS A 127 0.97 3.10 -12.17
C LYS A 127 -0.38 3.14 -12.86
N MET A 128 -1.47 2.91 -12.12
CA MET A 128 -2.82 2.90 -12.69
C MET A 128 -3.32 4.31 -13.04
N THR A 129 -2.98 5.32 -12.23
CA THR A 129 -3.38 6.71 -12.48
C THR A 129 -2.54 7.36 -13.59
N MET A 130 -1.22 7.16 -13.56
CA MET A 130 -0.32 7.65 -14.61
C MET A 130 -0.59 7.01 -15.98
N ALA A 131 -1.04 5.75 -16.03
CA ALA A 131 -1.50 5.11 -17.26
C ALA A 131 -2.69 5.84 -17.92
N ASN A 132 -3.40 6.69 -17.18
CA ASN A 132 -4.52 7.50 -17.65
C ASN A 132 -4.24 9.01 -17.55
N ALA A 133 -2.96 9.41 -17.45
CA ALA A 133 -2.54 10.80 -17.28
C ALA A 133 -3.22 11.53 -16.10
N GLN A 134 -3.55 10.80 -15.04
CA GLN A 134 -4.14 11.35 -13.81
C GLN A 134 -3.06 11.46 -12.72
N GLU A 135 -2.98 12.62 -12.06
CA GLU A 135 -2.13 12.81 -10.88
C GLU A 135 -2.87 12.37 -9.62
N LEU A 136 -2.37 11.32 -8.96
CA LEU A 136 -2.89 10.88 -7.66
C LEU A 136 -2.24 11.64 -6.51
N ARG A 137 -3.05 12.20 -5.62
CA ARG A 137 -2.59 12.80 -4.36
C ARG A 137 -2.98 11.95 -3.15
N VAL A 138 -2.07 11.89 -2.17
CA VAL A 138 -2.20 11.08 -0.96
C VAL A 138 -2.09 11.96 0.30
N PRO A 139 -3.09 12.80 0.63
CA PRO A 139 -2.99 13.82 1.68
C PRO A 139 -2.70 13.23 3.07
N PHE A 140 -3.11 11.99 3.33
CA PHE A 140 -2.79 11.29 4.59
C PHE A 140 -1.30 10.97 4.77
N LEU A 141 -0.49 11.08 3.71
CA LEU A 141 0.95 10.85 3.73
C LEU A 141 1.75 12.15 3.68
N ASP A 142 1.13 13.29 3.95
CA ASP A 142 1.90 14.51 4.24
C ASP A 142 2.85 14.26 5.42
N HIS A 143 4.11 14.66 5.27
CA HIS A 143 5.16 14.40 6.24
C HIS A 143 4.81 14.91 7.65
N LYS A 144 4.18 16.08 7.78
CA LYS A 144 3.79 16.62 9.10
C LYS A 144 2.72 15.76 9.74
N LEU A 145 1.77 15.27 8.95
CA LEU A 145 0.72 14.37 9.45
C LEU A 145 1.29 12.99 9.82
N VAL A 146 2.24 12.46 9.04
CA VAL A 146 2.93 11.20 9.35
C VAL A 146 3.73 11.32 10.64
N GLU A 147 4.50 12.40 10.80
CA GLU A 147 5.28 12.67 12.02
C GLU A 147 4.39 12.86 13.25
N PHE A 148 3.29 13.60 13.09
CA PHE A 148 2.29 13.75 14.14
C PHE A 148 1.69 12.38 14.52
N ALA A 149 1.26 11.61 13.53
CA ALA A 149 0.69 10.28 13.75
C ALA A 149 1.70 9.32 14.40
N ALA A 150 2.99 9.39 14.05
CA ALA A 150 4.03 8.58 14.67
C ALA A 150 4.15 8.84 16.18
N ARG A 151 4.00 10.09 16.62
CA ARG A 151 4.07 10.48 18.04
C ARG A 151 2.78 10.22 18.84
N LEU A 152 1.68 9.89 18.18
CA LEU A 152 0.41 9.65 18.86
C LEU A 152 0.46 8.39 19.74
N PRO A 153 -0.01 8.48 21.00
CA PRO A 153 -0.20 7.31 21.86
C PRO A 153 -1.02 6.21 21.17
N GLN A 154 -0.62 4.96 21.37
CA GLN A 154 -1.27 3.79 20.75
C GLN A 154 -2.79 3.75 20.99
N HIS A 155 -3.28 4.10 22.18
CA HIS A 155 -4.70 4.06 22.51
C HIS A 155 -5.57 5.05 21.69
N LEU A 156 -4.95 6.08 21.08
CA LEU A 156 -5.61 7.00 20.15
C LEU A 156 -5.65 6.47 18.71
N LYS A 157 -4.87 5.43 18.41
CA LYS A 157 -4.90 4.72 17.11
C LYS A 157 -5.81 3.50 17.21
N VAL A 158 -5.62 2.66 18.22
CA VAL A 158 -6.31 1.39 18.43
C VAL A 158 -6.64 1.20 19.91
N SER A 159 -7.87 0.81 20.20
CA SER A 159 -8.30 0.37 21.53
C SER A 159 -9.39 -0.69 21.40
N GLY A 160 -9.15 -1.87 21.98
CA GLY A 160 -10.06 -3.02 21.89
C GLY A 160 -10.44 -3.37 20.45
N LEU A 161 -11.74 -3.26 20.13
CA LEU A 161 -12.28 -3.54 18.80
C LEU A 161 -12.29 -2.31 17.87
N SER A 162 -11.82 -1.16 18.34
CA SER A 162 -11.83 0.10 17.60
C SER A 162 -10.46 0.43 17.03
N SER A 163 -10.44 0.90 15.78
CA SER A 163 -9.25 1.39 15.06
C SER A 163 -9.51 2.77 14.47
N LYS A 164 -8.42 3.48 14.14
CA LYS A 164 -8.43 4.87 13.68
C LYS A 164 -9.18 5.82 14.62
N ILE A 165 -9.06 5.63 15.93
CA ILE A 165 -9.91 6.33 16.92
C ILE A 165 -9.84 7.85 16.76
N VAL A 166 -8.62 8.40 16.67
CA VAL A 166 -8.41 9.85 16.48
C VAL A 166 -9.05 10.37 15.19
N LEU A 167 -8.94 9.63 14.08
CA LEU A 167 -9.51 10.03 12.79
C LEU A 167 -11.03 9.96 12.82
N LYS A 168 -11.60 8.92 13.44
CA LYS A 168 -13.05 8.78 13.56
C LYS A 168 -13.64 9.93 14.37
N ARG A 169 -13.06 10.24 15.53
CA ARG A 169 -13.47 11.38 16.37
C ARG A 169 -13.35 12.72 15.66
N LEU A 170 -12.31 12.92 14.85
CA LEU A 170 -12.18 14.13 14.04
C LEU A 170 -13.25 14.18 12.94
N ALA A 171 -13.51 13.05 12.28
CA ALA A 171 -14.46 12.96 11.18
C ALA A 171 -15.92 13.18 11.60
N GLU A 172 -16.28 12.94 12.87
CA GLU A 172 -17.63 13.18 13.42
C GLU A 172 -18.12 14.62 13.24
N ARG A 173 -17.19 15.57 13.08
CA ARG A 173 -17.51 16.98 12.82
C ARG A 173 -17.99 17.26 11.40
N TYR A 174 -17.71 16.36 10.47
CA TYR A 174 -17.84 16.60 9.02
C TYR A 174 -18.63 15.53 8.28
N ILE A 175 -18.72 14.32 8.83
CA ILE A 175 -19.29 13.15 8.14
C ILE A 175 -20.33 12.49 9.06
N PRO A 176 -21.48 12.02 8.53
CA PRO A 176 -22.47 11.29 9.31
C PRO A 176 -21.89 10.04 10.01
N GLN A 177 -22.39 9.76 11.21
CA GLN A 177 -21.89 8.67 12.05
C GLN A 177 -21.99 7.30 11.37
N GLU A 178 -23.03 7.08 10.58
CA GLU A 178 -23.28 5.82 9.86
C GLU A 178 -22.13 5.51 8.88
N THR A 179 -21.52 6.55 8.29
CA THR A 179 -20.40 6.41 7.37
C THR A 179 -19.09 6.16 8.13
N ILE A 180 -18.87 6.88 9.23
CA ILE A 180 -17.65 6.78 10.06
C ILE A 180 -17.52 5.42 10.73
N TYR A 181 -18.62 4.92 11.26
CA TYR A 181 -18.67 3.70 12.07
C TYR A 181 -19.03 2.45 11.26
N ARG A 182 -19.26 2.59 9.94
CA ARG A 182 -19.45 1.46 9.03
C ARG A 182 -18.30 0.47 9.14
N ARG A 183 -18.63 -0.83 8.99
CA ARG A 183 -17.63 -1.89 8.86
C ARG A 183 -16.71 -1.59 7.67
N LYS A 184 -15.38 -1.64 7.90
CA LYS A 184 -14.38 -1.48 6.83
C LYS A 184 -14.60 -2.55 5.75
N VAL A 185 -14.81 -2.10 4.53
CA VAL A 185 -14.86 -2.94 3.33
C VAL A 185 -13.56 -2.71 2.56
N GLY A 186 -12.86 -3.78 2.21
CA GLY A 186 -11.65 -3.71 1.40
C GLY A 186 -11.97 -3.57 -0.09
N PHE A 187 -11.03 -3.02 -0.85
CA PHE A 187 -11.12 -2.99 -2.32
C PHE A 187 -10.67 -4.34 -2.90
N THR A 188 -11.47 -5.38 -2.68
CA THR A 188 -11.15 -6.72 -3.18
C THR A 188 -11.39 -6.81 -4.68
N VAL A 189 -10.36 -7.20 -5.43
CA VAL A 189 -10.51 -7.52 -6.85
C VAL A 189 -11.28 -8.84 -6.97
N PRO A 190 -12.36 -8.92 -7.77
CA PRO A 190 -13.19 -10.11 -7.88
C PRO A 190 -12.54 -11.19 -8.77
N LEU A 191 -11.32 -11.63 -8.39
CA LEU A 191 -10.50 -12.57 -9.14
C LEU A 191 -11.24 -13.87 -9.45
N THR A 192 -11.97 -14.43 -8.49
CA THR A 192 -12.74 -15.67 -8.69
C THR A 192 -13.76 -15.53 -9.81
N ARG A 193 -14.52 -14.42 -9.82
CA ARG A 193 -15.51 -14.15 -10.87
C ARG A 193 -14.85 -13.94 -12.23
N TRP A 194 -13.71 -13.24 -12.24
CA TRP A 194 -12.94 -13.00 -13.45
C TRP A 194 -12.41 -14.30 -14.06
N PHE A 195 -11.77 -15.16 -13.25
CA PHE A 195 -11.24 -16.44 -13.73
C PHE A 195 -12.34 -17.43 -14.10
N ALA A 196 -13.45 -17.48 -13.34
CA ALA A 196 -14.59 -18.35 -13.66
C ALA A 196 -15.32 -17.91 -14.95
N GLY A 197 -15.39 -16.60 -15.22
CA GLY A 197 -16.02 -16.03 -16.41
C GLY A 197 -15.18 -16.07 -17.68
N GLY A 198 -14.09 -16.84 -17.71
CA GLY A 198 -13.26 -17.00 -18.91
C GLY A 198 -12.41 -15.77 -19.23
N LEU A 199 -11.70 -15.21 -18.25
CA LEU A 199 -10.67 -14.20 -18.51
C LEU A 199 -9.65 -14.74 -19.52
N ARG A 200 -9.86 -14.43 -20.82
CA ARG A 200 -8.89 -14.69 -21.88
C ARG A 200 -7.82 -13.62 -21.78
N LEU A 201 -6.94 -13.73 -20.78
CA LEU A 201 -5.72 -12.93 -20.74
C LEU A 201 -4.87 -13.36 -21.95
N PRO A 202 -4.73 -12.54 -23.01
CA PRO A 202 -4.13 -12.98 -24.27
C PRO A 202 -2.66 -13.42 -24.13
N ARG A 203 -2.03 -13.08 -22.99
CA ARG A 203 -0.64 -13.43 -22.65
C ARG A 203 -0.48 -14.66 -21.75
N LEU A 204 -1.52 -15.12 -21.06
CA LEU A 204 -1.43 -16.33 -20.20
C LEU A 204 -1.80 -17.61 -20.94
N SER A 205 -2.54 -17.51 -22.05
CA SER A 205 -2.87 -18.64 -22.93
C SER A 205 -1.70 -19.11 -23.80
N ARG A 206 -0.61 -18.34 -23.85
CA ARG A 206 0.62 -18.79 -24.50
C ARG A 206 1.33 -19.75 -23.54
N PRO A 207 1.53 -21.03 -23.89
CA PRO A 207 2.39 -21.90 -23.10
C PRO A 207 3.71 -21.18 -22.91
N LEU A 208 4.27 -21.23 -21.70
CA LEU A 208 5.61 -20.69 -21.44
C LEU A 208 6.59 -21.38 -22.38
N ASP A 209 6.86 -20.73 -23.51
CA ASP A 209 7.71 -21.27 -24.56
C ASP A 209 9.06 -21.64 -23.94
N PRO A 210 9.51 -22.91 -24.06
CA PRO A 210 10.83 -23.32 -23.58
C PRO A 210 11.97 -22.42 -24.07
N ARG A 211 11.80 -21.74 -25.21
CA ARG A 211 12.77 -20.80 -25.79
C ARG A 211 12.81 -19.45 -25.08
N ALA A 212 11.70 -18.97 -24.49
CA ALA A 212 11.67 -17.75 -23.69
C ALA A 212 12.48 -17.90 -22.38
N ARG A 213 12.63 -19.15 -21.89
CA ARG A 213 13.48 -19.51 -20.75
C ARG A 213 14.97 -19.28 -21.00
N ARG A 214 15.45 -19.50 -22.24
CA ARG A 214 16.88 -19.39 -22.59
C ARG A 214 17.35 -17.96 -22.85
N ARG A 215 16.46 -17.04 -23.24
CA ARG A 215 16.83 -15.63 -23.48
C ARG A 215 17.12 -14.85 -22.19
N ARG A 216 16.45 -15.16 -21.07
CA ARG A 216 16.71 -14.51 -19.77
C ARG A 216 17.99 -14.98 -19.07
N THR A 217 18.46 -16.20 -19.34
CA THR A 217 19.70 -16.71 -18.74
C THR A 217 20.95 -16.20 -19.46
N ARG A 218 20.87 -15.83 -20.74
CA ARG A 218 22.00 -15.24 -21.49
C ARG A 218 22.23 -13.75 -21.19
N SER A 219 21.18 -12.99 -20.88
CA SER A 219 21.34 -11.57 -20.48
C SER A 219 21.87 -11.39 -19.05
N GLY A 220 21.95 -12.45 -18.25
CA GLY A 220 22.52 -12.43 -16.89
C GLY A 220 24.00 -12.79 -16.81
N GLN A 221 24.66 -13.11 -17.93
CA GLN A 221 26.09 -13.44 -17.98
C GLN A 221 26.93 -12.45 -18.79
N ASN A 222 26.33 -11.40 -19.37
CA ASN A 222 27.08 -10.38 -20.12
C ASN A 222 26.72 -8.94 -19.75
N GLN A 223 26.37 -8.70 -18.49
CA GLN A 223 26.47 -7.35 -17.93
C GLN A 223 27.88 -7.21 -17.34
N GLN A 224 28.83 -6.89 -18.22
CA GLN A 224 29.95 -6.07 -17.81
C GLN A 224 29.39 -4.80 -17.15
N ALA A 225 30.07 -4.34 -16.10
CA ALA A 225 29.80 -3.07 -15.42
C ALA A 225 29.53 -1.96 -16.47
N PRO A 226 28.66 -0.97 -16.18
CA PRO A 226 28.35 0.08 -17.16
C PRO A 226 29.64 0.82 -17.51
N GLY A 227 30.20 0.48 -18.69
CA GLY A 227 31.19 1.25 -19.38
C GLY A 227 30.56 2.55 -19.85
N ASN A 228 31.35 3.61 -19.79
CA ASN A 228 30.99 4.99 -20.06
C ASN A 228 30.01 5.17 -21.24
N LEU A 229 28.96 5.96 -20.99
CA LEU A 229 28.07 6.48 -22.02
C LEU A 229 28.89 7.32 -23.02
N ASP A 230 28.66 7.08 -24.30
CA ASP A 230 29.23 7.84 -25.42
C ASP A 230 28.73 9.30 -25.35
N PRO A 231 29.61 10.32 -25.39
CA PRO A 231 29.24 11.73 -25.37
C PRO A 231 28.30 12.18 -26.51
N ALA A 232 28.13 11.39 -27.57
CA ALA A 232 27.24 11.70 -28.68
C ALA A 232 25.74 11.46 -28.36
N ASP A 233 25.42 10.53 -27.46
CA ASP A 233 24.03 10.16 -27.13
C ASP A 233 23.34 11.12 -26.13
N ILE A 234 24.08 12.10 -25.59
CA ILE A 234 23.59 13.11 -24.63
C ILE A 234 23.03 14.38 -25.32
N ARG A 235 23.08 14.49 -26.65
CA ARG A 235 22.65 15.73 -27.35
C ARG A 235 21.18 15.80 -27.77
N VAL A 236 20.39 14.72 -27.67
CA VAL A 236 18.96 14.75 -28.09
C VAL A 236 17.98 14.99 -26.93
N LEU A 237 18.44 14.98 -25.67
CA LEU A 237 17.57 15.26 -24.50
C LEU A 237 17.83 16.63 -23.83
N ALA A 238 18.77 17.44 -24.34
CA ALA A 238 19.15 18.72 -23.73
C ALA A 238 18.60 19.98 -24.44
N GLN A 239 17.90 19.86 -25.57
CA GLN A 239 17.34 21.02 -26.30
C GLN A 239 15.85 21.31 -26.02
N GLY A 240 15.23 20.64 -25.04
CA GLY A 240 13.85 20.92 -24.62
C GLY A 240 13.67 21.71 -23.32
N VAL A 241 14.75 22.07 -22.61
CA VAL A 241 14.67 22.61 -21.23
C VAL A 241 15.37 23.97 -21.07
N HIS A 242 15.52 24.74 -22.16
CA HIS A 242 16.08 26.10 -22.11
C HIS A 242 15.17 27.16 -22.72
N ASN A 243 13.86 27.12 -22.42
CA ASN A 243 13.01 28.29 -22.68
C ASN A 243 11.85 28.52 -21.70
N CYS A 244 12.01 28.13 -20.42
CA CYS A 244 11.04 28.42 -19.37
C CYS A 244 11.72 28.98 -18.11
N GLN A 245 12.59 29.98 -18.26
CA GLN A 245 13.02 30.85 -17.15
C GLN A 245 13.52 32.16 -17.75
N GLY A 246 12.69 33.20 -17.69
CA GLY A 246 13.09 34.55 -18.06
C GLY A 246 11.98 35.35 -18.71
N GLN A 247 10.95 35.75 -17.94
CA GLN A 247 10.28 37.05 -18.05
C GLN A 247 9.20 37.16 -16.97
N SER A 248 9.63 37.56 -15.77
CA SER A 248 8.75 38.19 -14.78
C SER A 248 9.34 39.58 -14.48
N GLY A 249 8.61 40.62 -14.86
CA GLY A 249 8.80 41.98 -14.35
C GLY A 249 9.33 43.00 -15.35
N ARG A 250 8.41 43.76 -15.96
CA ARG A 250 8.41 45.23 -16.04
C ARG A 250 7.12 45.69 -16.71
N GLY A 251 6.39 46.60 -16.05
CA GLY A 251 5.15 47.19 -16.55
C GLY A 251 5.37 48.30 -17.57
N ALA A 252 4.30 48.60 -18.31
CA ALA A 252 3.94 49.88 -18.92
C ALA A 252 2.58 49.64 -19.61
N GLU A 253 1.49 50.22 -19.11
CA GLU A 253 0.87 51.45 -19.65
C GLU A 253 0.25 51.32 -21.05
N GLY A 254 -1.09 51.40 -21.08
CA GLY A 254 -1.86 52.10 -22.12
C GLY A 254 -2.05 51.44 -23.49
N ARG A 255 -3.28 51.02 -23.80
CA ARG A 255 -4.19 51.77 -24.70
C ARG A 255 -5.51 51.03 -24.93
N ARG A 256 -6.56 51.84 -25.01
CA ARG A 256 -7.95 51.52 -25.34
C ARG A 256 -8.13 51.20 -26.82
N SER A 257 -9.14 50.37 -27.11
CA SER A 257 -10.08 50.34 -28.26
C SER A 257 -10.35 48.87 -28.58
N GLY A 258 -11.56 48.33 -28.73
CA GLY A 258 -12.91 48.84 -28.94
C GLY A 258 -13.70 47.70 -29.61
N GLY A 259 -15.02 47.66 -29.41
CA GLY A 259 -15.97 46.69 -30.02
C GLY A 259 -16.38 45.58 -29.05
N ALA A 260 -17.53 45.66 -28.36
CA ALA A 260 -18.91 45.49 -28.87
C ALA A 260 -19.06 44.11 -29.56
N GLU A 261 -19.99 43.22 -29.20
CA GLU A 261 -21.43 43.39 -28.96
C GLU A 261 -22.04 42.19 -28.22
N GLY A 262 -23.18 42.42 -27.54
CA GLY A 262 -24.30 41.48 -27.31
C GLY A 262 -24.08 40.35 -26.29
N TRP A 263 -24.94 40.07 -25.32
CA TRP A 263 -26.36 40.38 -25.18
C TRP A 263 -26.77 40.22 -23.70
N THR A 264 -27.62 41.12 -23.26
CA THR A 264 -28.17 41.32 -21.92
C THR A 264 -29.44 40.50 -21.66
N GLY A 265 -29.73 40.25 -20.37
CA GLY A 265 -31.07 39.97 -19.84
C GLY A 265 -31.28 38.49 -19.52
N SER A 266 -31.74 38.08 -18.34
CA SER A 266 -32.83 38.67 -17.56
C SER A 266 -32.79 38.19 -16.10
N ARG A 267 -33.09 39.10 -15.17
CA ARG A 267 -33.44 38.85 -13.77
C ARG A 267 -34.94 38.52 -13.65
N ARG A 268 -35.28 37.68 -12.65
CA ARG A 268 -36.54 37.52 -11.87
C ARG A 268 -36.79 36.02 -11.71
N SER A 269 -37.18 35.43 -10.58
CA SER A 269 -37.85 35.92 -9.36
C SER A 269 -37.67 34.82 -8.29
N GLN A 270 -37.36 35.16 -7.03
CA GLN A 270 -38.26 35.03 -5.86
C GLN A 270 -38.79 33.61 -5.56
N GLN A 271 -38.35 32.99 -4.45
CA GLN A 271 -38.94 33.04 -3.09
C GLN A 271 -40.15 32.11 -2.93
N PHE A 272 -39.97 30.99 -2.22
CA PHE A 272 -40.97 30.18 -1.48
C PHE A 272 -40.16 29.08 -0.75
N LEU A 273 -40.36 28.68 0.50
CA LEU A 273 -40.89 29.26 1.75
C LEU A 273 -40.45 28.27 2.85
N GLU A 274 -40.18 28.79 4.06
CA GLU A 274 -39.94 28.02 5.29
C GLU A 274 -41.16 27.24 5.79
N ASN A 275 -40.85 26.24 6.64
CA ASN A 275 -41.66 25.59 7.69
C ASN A 275 -42.73 24.56 7.28
N ASP A 276 -42.54 23.31 7.73
CA ASP A 276 -43.34 22.75 8.84
C ASP A 276 -42.85 21.37 9.33
N LYS A 277 -42.75 21.26 10.67
CA LYS A 277 -42.71 20.06 11.55
C LYS A 277 -41.43 19.25 11.73
#